data_AF-A0A4R6ESE7-F1
#
_entry.id   AF-A0A4R6ESE7-F1
#
_cell.length_a   1.000
_cell.length_b   1.000
_cell.length_c   1.000
_cell.angle_alpha   90.00
_cell.angle_beta   90.00
_cell.angle_gamma   90.00
#
_symmetry.space_group_name_H-M   'P 1'
#
loop_
_entity.id
_entity.type
_entity.pdbx_description
1 polymer ?
#
loop_
_entity_poly.entity_id
_entity_poly.type
_entity_poly.pdbx_seq_one_letter_code
_entity_poly.pdbx_strand_id
1 'polypeptide(L)'
;MGSGKQRTDIMEQLENYWQASHHTDTHTRTPDVLSAVDRVSIIAYRKKKKESQRRFWARFGVTQSRGSRFESGAEIPAPVSILLGLYFTKTISDGDLGRAERILHDSGTRELVSLAQ
;
A
#
# COMPACT_ATOMS: atom_id res chain seq x y z
N MET A 1 -2.49 -33.56 -25.24
CA MET A 1 -3.23 -32.64 -24.34
C MET A 1 -3.07 -33.14 -22.92
N GLY A 2 -2.78 -32.39 -21.86
CA GLY A 2 -2.54 -30.98 -21.63
C GLY A 2 -2.43 -30.90 -20.10
N SER A 3 -1.24 -30.63 -19.56
CA SER A 3 -1.06 -30.50 -18.11
C SER A 3 -0.47 -29.13 -17.83
N GLY A 4 -1.36 -28.13 -17.92
CA GLY A 4 -1.10 -26.74 -17.59
C GLY A 4 -2.10 -26.30 -16.52
N LYS A 5 -1.81 -26.63 -15.26
CA LYS A 5 -2.47 -26.10 -14.06
C LYS A 5 -1.47 -26.33 -12.93
N GLN A 6 -0.97 -25.35 -12.19
CA GLN A 6 -1.53 -24.07 -11.79
C GLN A 6 -0.38 -23.04 -11.78
N ARG A 7 -0.47 -21.95 -12.53
CA ARG A 7 0.21 -20.71 -12.13
C ARG A 7 -0.83 -19.99 -11.28
N THR A 8 -0.78 -20.21 -9.96
CA THR A 8 -1.61 -19.46 -9.02
C THR A 8 -1.29 -17.98 -9.19
N ASP A 9 -2.30 -17.20 -9.57
CA ASP A 9 -2.16 -15.77 -9.74
C ASP A 9 -1.77 -15.16 -8.38
N ILE A 10 -0.68 -14.40 -8.34
CA ILE A 10 -0.22 -13.71 -7.13
C ILE A 10 -1.33 -12.82 -6.57
N MET A 11 -2.19 -12.28 -7.46
CA MET A 11 -3.34 -11.47 -7.08
C MET A 11 -4.42 -12.31 -6.38
N GLU A 12 -4.70 -13.52 -6.86
CA GLU A 12 -5.65 -14.44 -6.23
C GLU A 12 -5.13 -14.93 -4.87
N GLN A 13 -3.82 -15.17 -4.74
CA GLN A 13 -3.21 -15.54 -3.46
C GLN A 13 -3.26 -14.41 -2.44
N LEU A 14 -3.02 -13.16 -2.87
CA LEU A 14 -3.10 -11.99 -2.02
C LEU A 14 -4.55 -11.66 -1.62
N GLU A 15 -5.52 -11.84 -2.53
CA GLU A 15 -6.95 -11.68 -2.26
C GLU A 15 -7.45 -12.73 -1.25
N ASN A 16 -7.05 -14.00 -1.40
CA ASN A 16 -7.41 -15.05 -0.46
C ASN A 16 -6.78 -14.85 0.94
N TYR A 17 -5.54 -14.38 0.97
CA TYR A 17 -4.86 -14.01 2.21
C TYR A 17 -5.56 -12.83 2.91
N TRP A 18 -6.07 -11.88 2.12
CA TRP A 18 -6.86 -10.74 2.59
C TRP A 18 -8.24 -11.16 3.11
N GLN A 19 -8.96 -12.03 2.41
CA GLN A 19 -10.25 -12.53 2.88
C GLN A 19 -10.12 -13.40 4.14
N ALA A 20 -9.03 -14.16 4.27
CA ALA A 20 -8.75 -14.96 5.46
C ALA A 20 -8.48 -14.11 6.71
N SER A 21 -7.95 -12.89 6.57
CA SER A 21 -7.72 -11.96 7.70
C SER A 21 -9.00 -11.25 8.16
N HIS A 22 -10.06 -11.25 7.36
CA HIS A 22 -11.34 -10.57 7.66
C HIS A 22 -12.33 -11.44 8.46
N HIS A 23 -12.01 -12.73 8.65
CA HIS A 23 -12.74 -13.63 9.55
C HIS A 23 -11.94 -13.84 10.85
N THR A 24 -11.85 -12.82 11.70
CA THR A 24 -11.44 -13.03 13.08
C THR A 24 -12.57 -12.60 14.01
N ASP A 25 -13.34 -13.60 14.42
CA ASP A 25 -14.12 -13.53 15.64
C ASP A 25 -13.17 -13.24 16.81
N THR A 26 -13.68 -12.48 17.77
CA THR A 26 -12.95 -12.00 18.93
C THR A 26 -12.29 -13.15 19.70
N HIS A 27 -11.04 -12.92 20.13
CA HIS A 27 -10.32 -13.67 21.17
C HIS A 27 -9.44 -14.85 20.73
N THR A 28 -8.31 -14.59 20.08
CA THR A 28 -7.00 -15.23 20.39
C THR A 28 -5.88 -14.39 19.79
N ARG A 29 -4.98 -13.90 20.63
CA ARG A 29 -3.83 -13.07 20.26
C ARG A 29 -2.71 -13.96 19.72
N THR A 30 -2.78 -14.37 18.46
CA THR A 30 -1.61 -14.86 17.72
C THR A 30 -0.83 -13.64 17.22
N PRO A 31 0.49 -13.52 17.48
CA PRO A 31 1.29 -12.46 16.89
C PRO A 31 1.39 -12.75 15.39
N ASP A 32 0.59 -12.04 14.61
CA ASP A 32 0.58 -12.09 13.17
C ASP A 32 1.96 -11.64 12.64
N VAL A 33 2.78 -12.62 12.25
CA VAL A 33 4.15 -12.44 11.76
C VAL A 33 4.16 -11.80 10.36
N LEU A 34 2.98 -11.55 9.77
CA LEU A 34 2.83 -10.96 8.44
C LEU A 34 2.38 -9.49 8.47
N SER A 35 2.30 -8.88 9.66
CA SER A 35 2.21 -7.42 9.83
C SER A 35 3.53 -6.76 9.41
N ALA A 36 3.73 -6.68 8.09
CA ALA A 36 4.71 -5.83 7.46
C ALA A 36 4.48 -4.38 7.93
N VAL A 37 5.35 -3.95 8.85
CA VAL A 37 5.39 -2.62 9.48
C VAL A 37 4.16 -2.28 10.34
N ASP A 38 4.33 -2.47 11.66
CA ASP A 38 3.34 -2.06 12.65
C ASP A 38 3.02 -0.54 12.58
N ARG A 39 1.75 -0.18 12.76
CA ARG A 39 1.22 1.20 12.82
C ARG A 39 2.06 2.10 13.72
N VAL A 40 2.48 1.58 14.88
CA VAL A 40 3.33 2.33 15.82
C VAL A 40 4.65 2.74 15.17
N SER A 41 5.26 1.82 14.41
CA SER A 41 6.51 2.07 13.67
C SER A 41 6.31 3.08 12.55
N ILE A 42 5.19 3.02 11.82
CA ILE A 42 4.83 3.98 10.77
C ILE A 42 4.75 5.41 11.36
N ILE A 43 3.99 5.58 12.45
CA ILE A 43 3.79 6.87 13.12
C ILE A 43 5.12 7.39 13.67
N ALA A 44 5.90 6.53 14.33
CA ALA A 44 7.19 6.89 14.90
C ALA A 44 8.17 7.35 13.82
N TYR A 45 8.23 6.64 12.68
CA TYR A 45 9.06 7.01 11.55
C TYR A 45 8.68 8.38 10.98
N ARG A 46 7.38 8.60 10.71
CA ARG A 46 6.89 9.90 10.22
C ARG A 46 7.26 11.04 11.18
N LYS A 47 7.01 10.85 12.47
CA LYS A 47 7.33 11.85 13.51
C LYS A 47 8.84 12.11 13.59
N LYS A 48 9.68 11.07 13.50
CA LYS A 48 11.15 11.20 13.45
C LYS A 48 11.62 12.02 12.25
N LYS A 49 10.96 11.85 11.09
CA LYS A 49 11.21 12.66 9.88
C LYS A 49 10.61 14.08 9.95
N LYS A 50 9.86 14.40 11.01
CA LYS A 50 9.15 15.68 11.20
C LYS A 50 8.20 16.01 10.05
N GLU A 51 7.50 15.00 9.54
CA GLU A 51 6.58 15.16 8.42
C GLU A 51 5.13 15.27 8.87
N SER A 52 4.36 16.12 8.20
CA SER A 52 2.90 16.11 8.33
C SER A 52 2.32 14.81 7.76
N GLN A 53 1.12 14.45 8.21
CA GLN A 53 0.36 13.32 7.63
C GLN A 53 0.20 13.49 6.12
N ARG A 54 -0.18 14.70 5.66
CA ARG A 54 -0.29 15.00 4.22
C ARG A 54 0.98 14.64 3.46
N ARG A 55 2.14 15.12 3.92
CA ARG A 55 3.41 14.90 3.24
C ARG A 55 3.81 13.42 3.24
N PHE A 56 3.60 12.74 4.37
CA PHE A 56 3.96 11.34 4.50
C PHE A 56 3.10 10.42 3.62
N TRP A 57 1.79 10.54 3.76
CA TRP A 57 0.81 9.66 3.12
C TRP A 57 0.65 9.91 1.62
N ALA A 58 0.93 11.14 1.14
CA ALA A 58 0.87 11.46 -0.29
C ALA A 58 1.79 10.56 -1.13
N ARG A 59 2.94 10.13 -0.59
CA ARG A 59 3.87 9.21 -1.27
C ARG A 59 3.21 7.90 -1.71
N PHE A 60 2.18 7.47 -0.99
CA PHE A 60 1.47 6.22 -1.20
C PHE A 60 0.10 6.44 -1.85
N GLY A 61 -0.14 7.63 -2.42
CA GLY A 61 -1.44 7.99 -3.01
C GLY A 61 -2.55 8.21 -1.98
N VAL A 62 -2.20 8.43 -0.71
CA VAL A 62 -3.18 8.54 0.38
C VAL A 62 -3.38 10.00 0.77
N THR A 63 -4.63 10.44 0.82
CA THR A 63 -4.98 11.79 1.26
C THR A 63 -4.71 11.98 2.76
N GLN A 64 -4.55 13.23 3.21
CA GLN A 64 -4.29 13.52 4.63
C GLN A 64 -5.37 12.97 5.56
N SER A 65 -6.65 13.13 5.22
CA SER A 65 -7.77 12.66 6.03
C SER A 65 -7.81 11.13 6.14
N ARG A 66 -7.52 10.41 5.04
CA ARG A 66 -7.39 8.94 5.04
C ARG A 66 -6.18 8.49 5.87
N GLY A 67 -5.03 9.13 5.70
CA GLY A 67 -3.83 8.86 6.49
C GLY A 67 -4.04 9.07 7.98
N SER A 68 -4.78 10.11 8.37
CA SER A 68 -5.15 10.34 9.78
C SER A 68 -5.95 9.18 10.37
N ARG A 69 -6.91 8.63 9.62
CA ARG A 69 -7.69 7.46 10.04
C ARG A 69 -6.81 6.24 10.23
N PHE A 70 -5.87 5.99 9.32
CA PHE A 70 -4.92 4.87 9.44
C PHE A 70 -4.07 4.98 10.72
N GLU A 71 -3.55 6.18 11.01
CA GLU A 71 -2.80 6.43 12.25
C GLU A 71 -3.67 6.28 13.52
N SER A 72 -4.98 6.43 13.38
CA SER A 72 -5.96 6.28 14.47
C SER A 72 -6.50 4.85 14.60
N GLY A 73 -6.01 3.91 13.79
CA GLY A 73 -6.38 2.48 13.88
C GLY A 73 -7.40 2.00 12.86
N ALA A 74 -7.78 2.82 11.87
CA ALA A 74 -8.49 2.30 10.71
C ALA A 74 -7.59 1.35 9.90
N GLU A 75 -8.22 0.35 9.30
CA GLU A 75 -7.54 -0.60 8.42
C GLU A 75 -6.85 0.09 7.24
N ILE A 76 -5.63 -0.34 6.96
CA ILE A 76 -4.85 0.11 5.80
C ILE A 76 -5.10 -0.88 4.66
N PRO A 77 -5.62 -0.42 3.49
CA PRO A 77 -5.85 -1.30 2.35
C PRO A 77 -4.58 -2.03 1.90
N ALA A 78 -4.72 -3.28 1.47
CA ALA A 78 -3.60 -4.13 1.05
C ALA A 78 -2.60 -3.45 0.10
N PRO A 79 -3.01 -2.70 -0.94
CA PRO A 79 -2.05 -2.03 -1.83
C PRO A 79 -1.13 -1.04 -1.09
N VAL A 80 -1.68 -0.31 -0.12
CA VAL A 80 -0.92 0.67 0.67
C VAL A 80 0.03 -0.05 1.64
N SER A 81 -0.43 -1.15 2.26
CA SER A 81 0.39 -1.98 3.15
C SER A 81 1.59 -2.61 2.44
N ILE A 82 1.40 -3.09 1.20
CA ILE A 82 2.49 -3.61 0.36
C ILE A 82 3.54 -2.52 0.09
N LEU A 83 3.10 -1.31 -0.33
CA LEU A 83 4.01 -0.20 -0.59
C LEU A 83 4.77 0.24 0.66
N LEU A 84 4.11 0.28 1.81
CA LEU A 84 4.77 0.55 3.10
C LEU A 84 5.83 -0.51 3.39
N GLY A 85 5.49 -1.80 3.27
CA GLY A 85 6.43 -2.90 3.43
C GLY A 85 7.68 -2.74 2.57
N LEU A 86 7.51 -2.50 1.27
CA LEU A 86 8.61 -2.27 0.33
C LEU A 86 9.45 -1.03 0.69
N TYR A 87 8.81 0.04 1.17
CA TYR A 87 9.50 1.27 1.52
C TYR A 87 10.35 1.14 2.79
N PHE A 88 9.81 0.46 3.82
CA PHE A 88 10.50 0.26 5.08
C PHE A 88 11.63 -0.78 4.99
N THR A 89 11.47 -1.78 4.12
CA THR A 89 12.54 -2.75 3.77
C THR A 89 13.59 -2.19 2.82
N LYS A 90 13.43 -0.93 2.36
CA LYS A 90 14.34 -0.24 1.43
C LYS A 90 14.40 -0.85 0.03
N THR A 91 13.40 -1.66 -0.35
CA THR A 91 13.24 -2.14 -1.71
C THR A 91 12.84 -1.02 -2.66
N ILE A 92 12.04 -0.05 -2.19
CA ILE A 92 11.69 1.18 -2.92
C ILE A 92 12.00 2.44 -2.10
N SER A 93 12.22 3.54 -2.80
CA SER A 93 12.57 4.84 -2.26
C SER A 93 11.57 5.93 -2.67
N ASP A 94 11.72 7.15 -2.10
CA ASP A 94 10.95 8.33 -2.52
C ASP A 94 11.08 8.59 -4.04
N GLY A 95 12.25 8.32 -4.62
CA GLY A 95 12.49 8.50 -6.04
C GLY A 95 11.74 7.49 -6.92
N ASP A 96 11.51 6.28 -6.43
CA ASP A 96 10.76 5.24 -7.15
C ASP A 96 9.26 5.58 -7.16
N LEU A 97 8.73 5.96 -5.99
CA LEU A 97 7.35 6.42 -5.84
C LEU A 97 7.06 7.67 -6.68
N GLY A 98 7.97 8.64 -6.69
CA GLY A 98 7.83 9.85 -7.51
C GLY A 98 7.94 9.62 -9.02
N ARG A 99 8.62 8.55 -9.47
CA ARG A 99 8.58 8.14 -10.89
C ARG A 99 7.24 7.49 -11.23
N ALA A 100 6.74 6.61 -10.36
CA ALA A 100 5.44 5.98 -10.54
C ALA A 100 4.29 7.00 -10.59
N GLU A 101 4.27 7.98 -9.68
CA GLU A 101 3.29 9.07 -9.66
C GLU A 101 3.28 9.86 -10.99
N ARG A 102 4.46 10.21 -11.53
CA ARG A 102 4.56 10.89 -12.82
C ARG A 102 3.98 10.08 -13.98
N ILE A 103 4.23 8.78 -14.04
CA ILE A 103 3.66 7.92 -15.08
C ILE A 103 2.13 7.94 -15.02
N LEU A 104 1.56 7.89 -13.81
CA LEU A 104 0.10 7.93 -13.62
C LEU A 104 -0.52 9.27 -14.07
N HIS A 105 0.15 10.39 -13.83
CA HIS A 105 -0.36 11.71 -14.24
C HIS A 105 -0.05 12.07 -15.70
N ASP A 106 1.09 11.62 -16.24
CA ASP A 106 1.52 11.92 -17.61
C ASP A 106 0.72 11.09 -18.65
N SER A 107 0.32 9.87 -18.28
CA SER A 107 -0.56 9.03 -19.12
C SER A 107 -1.95 9.66 -19.32
N GLY A 108 -2.50 10.30 -18.28
CA GLY A 108 -3.75 11.07 -18.41
C GLY A 108 -3.62 12.36 -19.23
N THR A 109 -2.41 12.91 -19.33
CA THR A 109 -2.15 14.12 -20.13
C THR A 109 -1.97 13.78 -21.61
N ARG A 110 -1.39 12.62 -21.94
CA ARG A 110 -1.21 12.17 -23.33
C ARG A 110 -2.51 11.77 -24.05
N GLU A 111 -3.45 11.11 -23.36
CA GLU A 111 -4.75 10.77 -23.97
C GLU A 111 -5.61 12.01 -24.29
N LEU A 112 -5.58 13.04 -23.43
CA LEU A 112 -6.34 14.27 -23.66
C LEU A 112 -5.79 15.12 -24.82
N VAL A 113 -4.47 15.12 -25.05
CA VAL A 113 -3.85 15.82 -26.18
C VAL A 113 -4.10 15.08 -27.50
N SER A 114 -4.14 13.73 -27.48
CA SER A 114 -4.40 12.90 -28.66
C SER A 114 -5.86 12.96 -29.16
N LEU A 115 -6.83 13.29 -28.31
CA LEU A 115 -8.23 13.44 -28.70
C LEU A 115 -8.59 14.86 -29.16
N ALA A 116 -7.64 15.79 -29.07
CA ALA A 116 -7.79 17.19 -29.46
C ALA A 116 -7.09 17.54 -30.79
N GLN A 117 -6.65 16.53 -31.55
CA GLN A 117 -6.06 16.66 -32.90
C GLN A 117 -6.89 15.85 -33.91
#